data_AF-A0A1W4WP08-F1
#
_entry.id   AF-A0A1W4WP08-F1
#
_cell.length_a   1.000
_cell.length_b   1.000
_cell.length_c   1.000
_cell.angle_alpha   90.00
_cell.angle_beta   90.00
_cell.angle_gamma   90.00
#
_symmetry.space_group_name_H-M   'P 1'
#
loop_
_entity.id
_entity.type
_entity.pdbx_description
1 polymer ?
#
loop_
_entity_poly.entity_id
_entity_poly.type
_entity_poly.pdbx_seq_one_letter_code
_entity_poly.pdbx_strand_id
1 'polypeptide(L)'
;MIFQVIDFGSSCYEHQRVYTYIQSRFYRAPEVILGAKYGMPIDMWSLGCILAELLTGFPLLPGEDEADQLACIMELLGMPPQKLLDQSKRAKNFISSKGYPRYCTATALADGTVVLSGGLSRRGKPRGPPGSKELKRALKGCDDPLFLDFIKRCLEWDPDVRMTPAAALRHAWLRRRLPRPPQEKSEPTRTPTGLRTPKSNTLLSSNSNKVRVQLSDERSATLHSQHSTHSGKLPPVT
;
A
#
# COMPACT_ATOMS: atom_id res chain seq x y z
N MET A 1 -13.02 -13.19 19.68
CA MET A 1 -12.20 -12.02 20.05
C MET A 1 -12.26 -11.03 18.88
N ILE A 2 -12.64 -9.79 19.15
CA ILE A 2 -12.75 -8.72 18.14
C ILE A 2 -11.73 -7.66 18.56
N PHE A 3 -10.92 -7.18 17.61
CA PHE A 3 -9.97 -6.10 17.83
C PHE A 3 -10.50 -4.81 17.20
N GLN A 4 -10.13 -3.68 17.79
CA GLN A 4 -10.39 -2.34 17.26
C GLN A 4 -9.06 -1.61 17.07
N VAL A 5 -8.93 -0.88 15.97
CA VAL A 5 -7.76 -0.04 15.71
C VAL A 5 -7.85 1.22 16.59
N ILE A 6 -6.72 1.65 17.13
CA ILE A 6 -6.59 2.82 18.02
C ILE A 6 -5.53 3.79 17.49
N ASP A 7 -5.39 4.92 18.17
CA ASP A 7 -4.34 5.93 17.93
C ASP A 7 -4.34 6.54 16.52
N PHE A 8 -5.40 7.30 16.22
CA PHE A 8 -5.51 8.06 14.98
C PHE A 8 -4.75 9.40 15.02
N GLY A 9 -3.86 9.64 16.00
CA GLY A 9 -3.15 10.92 16.17
C GLY A 9 -2.20 11.27 15.01
N SER A 10 -1.78 10.27 14.24
CA SER A 10 -0.98 10.44 13.02
C SER A 10 -1.78 10.29 11.71
N SER A 11 -3.10 10.13 11.80
CA SER A 11 -3.96 9.98 10.62
C SER A 11 -4.14 11.30 9.89
N CYS A 12 -4.27 11.24 8.56
CA CYS A 12 -4.57 12.40 7.73
C CYS A 12 -5.43 12.01 6.54
N TYR A 13 -6.19 12.97 6.01
CA TYR A 13 -6.81 12.79 4.70
C TYR A 13 -5.74 12.75 3.62
N GLU A 14 -6.00 11.99 2.56
CA GLU A 14 -5.01 11.77 1.50
C GLU A 14 -4.54 13.09 0.84
N HIS A 15 -5.39 14.11 0.76
CA HIS A 15 -5.06 15.41 0.17
C HIS A 15 -4.49 16.42 1.20
N GLN A 16 -4.33 16.03 2.47
CA GLN A 16 -3.88 16.89 3.57
C GLN A 16 -2.66 16.30 4.28
N ARG A 17 -1.66 15.89 3.49
CA ARG A 17 -0.43 15.26 4.00
C ARG A 17 0.52 16.33 4.55
N VAL A 18 0.87 16.19 5.83
CA VAL A 18 1.72 17.17 6.54
C VAL A 18 3.16 16.68 6.72
N TYR A 19 3.36 15.39 6.96
CA TYR A 19 4.64 14.85 7.41
C TYR A 19 5.28 13.89 6.39
N THR A 20 6.60 13.96 6.24
CA THR A 20 7.36 13.06 5.37
C THR A 20 7.94 11.86 6.12
N TYR A 21 8.09 11.97 7.43
CA TYR A 21 8.55 10.90 8.33
C TYR A 21 7.37 10.42 9.18
N ILE A 22 6.75 9.31 8.75
CA ILE A 22 5.54 8.72 9.35
C ILE A 22 5.70 7.21 9.53
N GLN A 23 4.73 6.57 10.19
CA GLN A 23 4.72 5.16 10.56
C GLN A 23 5.85 4.77 11.54
N SER A 24 5.59 3.74 12.35
CA SER A 24 6.62 3.08 13.13
C SER A 24 7.56 2.28 12.21
N ARG A 25 8.87 2.34 12.46
CA ARG A 25 9.92 1.95 11.49
C ARG A 25 9.76 0.54 10.91
N PHE A 26 9.49 -0.47 11.73
CA PHE A 26 9.37 -1.87 11.28
C PHE A 26 8.19 -2.10 10.33
N TYR A 27 7.20 -1.21 10.37
CA TYR A 27 5.97 -1.26 9.58
C TYR A 27 5.94 -0.17 8.51
N ARG A 28 7.03 0.59 8.33
CA ARG A 28 7.10 1.72 7.41
C ARG A 28 7.24 1.24 5.96
N ALA A 29 6.42 1.80 5.08
CA ALA A 29 6.41 1.46 3.66
C ALA A 29 7.64 2.04 2.91
N PRO A 30 8.09 1.39 1.83
CA PRO A 30 9.29 1.81 1.10
C PRO A 30 9.15 3.20 0.47
N GLU A 31 7.96 3.56 -0.03
CA GLU A 31 7.71 4.88 -0.62
C GLU A 31 7.87 6.03 0.39
N VAL A 32 7.64 5.79 1.69
CA VAL A 32 7.88 6.76 2.76
C VAL A 32 9.38 6.94 2.98
N ILE A 33 10.13 5.83 3.05
CA ILE A 33 11.59 5.86 3.24
C ILE A 33 12.28 6.53 2.05
N LEU A 34 11.89 6.15 0.84
CA LEU A 34 12.43 6.67 -0.42
C LEU A 34 11.96 8.10 -0.74
N GLY A 35 10.97 8.62 -0.02
CA GLY A 35 10.43 9.96 -0.24
C GLY A 35 9.68 10.11 -1.56
N ALA A 36 8.99 9.05 -2.00
CA ALA A 36 8.00 9.10 -3.06
C ALA A 36 6.65 9.59 -2.52
N LYS A 37 5.69 9.80 -3.42
CA LYS A 37 4.31 10.12 -3.03
C LYS A 37 3.69 8.89 -2.35
N TYR A 38 3.46 8.96 -1.04
CA TYR A 38 2.79 7.90 -0.29
C TYR A 38 1.26 8.06 -0.33
N GLY A 39 0.46 7.12 0.19
CA GLY A 39 -1.00 7.23 0.27
C GLY A 39 -1.58 6.13 1.14
N MET A 40 -2.88 5.82 1.00
CA MET A 40 -3.52 4.70 1.70
C MET A 40 -2.78 3.34 1.57
N PRO A 41 -2.06 3.01 0.47
CA PRO A 41 -1.32 1.76 0.38
C PRO A 41 -0.24 1.52 1.45
N ILE A 42 0.21 2.56 2.17
CA ILE A 42 1.18 2.38 3.27
C ILE A 42 0.60 1.54 4.42
N ASP A 43 -0.71 1.59 4.63
CA ASP A 43 -1.38 0.84 5.70
C ASP A 43 -1.46 -0.65 5.35
N MET A 44 -1.60 -0.97 4.06
CA MET A 44 -1.56 -2.35 3.57
C MET A 44 -0.16 -2.96 3.69
N TRP A 45 0.88 -2.13 3.54
CA TRP A 45 2.24 -2.55 3.87
C TRP A 45 2.39 -2.86 5.37
N SER A 46 1.96 -1.94 6.24
CA SER A 46 1.96 -2.14 7.70
C SER A 46 1.25 -3.43 8.09
N LEU A 47 0.07 -3.69 7.49
CA LEU A 47 -0.72 -4.89 7.73
C LEU A 47 0.06 -6.16 7.38
N GLY A 48 0.74 -6.20 6.23
CA GLY A 48 1.59 -7.34 5.84
C GLY A 48 2.68 -7.62 6.87
N CYS A 49 3.38 -6.59 7.33
CA CYS A 49 4.40 -6.72 8.38
C CYS A 49 3.82 -7.22 9.72
N ILE A 50 2.68 -6.66 10.15
CA ILE A 50 2.02 -7.04 11.41
C ILE A 50 1.55 -8.50 11.36
N LEU A 51 0.94 -8.94 10.26
CA LEU A 51 0.48 -10.33 10.13
C LEU A 51 1.64 -11.33 10.14
N ALA A 52 2.76 -10.99 9.52
CA ALA A 52 3.97 -11.79 9.59
C ALA A 52 4.56 -11.85 11.02
N GLU A 53 4.51 -10.74 11.75
CA GLU A 53 4.95 -10.69 13.15
C GLU A 53 4.02 -11.48 14.08
N LEU A 54 2.69 -11.38 13.90
CA LEU A 54 1.72 -12.18 14.65
C LEU A 54 1.91 -13.68 14.42
N LEU A 55 2.29 -14.10 13.21
CA LEU A 55 2.57 -15.50 12.92
C LEU A 55 3.87 -15.98 13.59
N THR A 56 4.92 -15.16 13.56
CA THR A 56 6.27 -15.60 13.92
C THR A 56 6.71 -15.23 15.32
N GLY A 57 6.04 -14.27 15.97
CA GLY A 57 6.43 -13.64 17.22
C GLY A 57 7.57 -12.62 17.10
N PHE A 58 8.05 -12.33 15.88
CA PHE A 58 9.17 -11.41 15.64
C PHE A 58 8.89 -10.47 14.47
N PRO A 59 9.37 -9.21 14.49
CA PRO A 59 9.19 -8.29 13.37
C PRO A 59 9.80 -8.84 12.08
N LEU A 60 9.04 -8.81 10.98
CA LEU A 60 9.48 -9.31 9.68
C LEU A 60 10.70 -8.52 9.15
N LEU A 61 10.68 -7.20 9.35
CA LEU A 61 11.65 -6.23 8.85
C LEU A 61 12.21 -5.38 10.01
N PRO A 62 13.13 -5.93 10.83
CA PRO A 62 13.63 -5.28 12.04
C PRO A 62 14.84 -4.36 11.75
N GLY A 63 14.61 -3.24 11.05
CA GLY A 63 15.65 -2.27 10.70
C GLY A 63 16.04 -1.32 11.83
N GLU A 64 17.32 -0.99 11.96
CA GLU A 64 17.85 -0.11 13.02
C GLU A 64 17.60 1.38 12.79
N ASP A 65 17.61 1.78 11.52
CA ASP A 65 17.33 3.11 11.01
C ASP A 65 16.69 3.00 9.62
N GLU A 66 16.46 4.12 8.94
CA GLU A 66 15.82 4.11 7.62
C GLU A 66 16.63 3.35 6.56
N ALA A 67 17.96 3.44 6.59
CA ALA A 67 18.82 2.76 5.63
C ALA A 67 18.83 1.25 5.87
N ASP A 68 18.97 0.83 7.13
CA ASP A 68 18.90 -0.58 7.50
C ASP A 68 17.49 -1.17 7.33
N GLN A 69 16.44 -0.36 7.52
CA GLN A 69 15.06 -0.76 7.20
C GLN A 69 14.92 -1.07 5.71
N LEU A 70 15.42 -0.21 4.83
CA LEU A 70 15.38 -0.46 3.39
C LEU A 70 16.28 -1.63 2.98
N ALA A 71 17.41 -1.84 3.66
CA ALA A 71 18.26 -3.02 3.47
C ALA A 71 17.51 -4.32 3.81
N CYS A 72 16.75 -4.37 4.92
CA CYS A 72 15.90 -5.51 5.26
C CYS A 72 14.84 -5.77 4.18
N ILE A 73 14.25 -4.71 3.63
CA ILE A 73 13.26 -4.81 2.56
C ILE A 73 13.90 -5.39 1.29
N MET A 74 15.03 -4.84 0.86
CA MET A 74 15.72 -5.31 -0.35
C MET A 74 16.22 -6.74 -0.21
N GLU A 75 16.75 -7.11 0.96
CA GLU A 75 17.17 -8.49 1.26
C GLU A 75 16.01 -9.49 1.04
N LEU A 76 14.78 -9.12 1.42
CA LEU A 76 13.58 -9.97 1.31
C LEU A 76 12.92 -9.93 -0.07
N LEU A 77 12.81 -8.75 -0.69
CA LEU A 77 11.97 -8.51 -1.86
C LEU A 77 12.75 -8.24 -3.15
N GLY A 78 14.08 -8.20 -3.09
CA GLY A 78 14.90 -7.77 -4.22
C GLY A 78 14.97 -6.25 -4.36
N MET A 79 15.50 -5.79 -5.49
CA MET A 79 15.65 -4.36 -5.76
C MET A 79 14.29 -3.70 -6.03
N PRO A 80 14.07 -2.44 -5.59
CA PRO A 80 12.91 -1.67 -6.00
C PRO A 80 12.89 -1.46 -7.53
N PRO A 81 11.69 -1.41 -8.15
CA PRO A 81 11.58 -1.14 -9.58
C PRO A 81 12.06 0.27 -9.92
N GLN A 82 12.66 0.44 -11.10
CA GLN A 82 13.25 1.71 -11.53
C GLN A 82 12.25 2.87 -11.51
N LYS A 83 11.01 2.63 -11.95
CA LYS A 83 9.90 3.60 -11.89
C LYS A 83 9.73 4.21 -10.50
N LEU A 84 9.80 3.39 -9.44
CA LEU A 84 9.68 3.87 -8.06
C LEU A 84 10.89 4.71 -7.66
N LEU A 85 12.11 4.28 -8.04
CA LEU A 85 13.34 5.04 -7.76
C LEU A 85 13.34 6.41 -8.43
N ASP A 86 12.87 6.50 -9.68
CA ASP A 86 12.83 7.75 -10.44
C ASP A 86 11.85 8.77 -9.83
N GLN A 87 10.77 8.29 -9.22
CA GLN A 87 9.77 9.12 -8.53
C GLN A 87 10.15 9.48 -7.08
N SER A 88 11.25 8.92 -6.59
CA SER A 88 11.65 8.99 -5.18
C SER A 88 12.71 10.07 -4.92
N LYS A 89 12.36 11.09 -4.15
CA LYS A 89 13.26 12.23 -3.86
C LYS A 89 14.54 11.83 -3.11
N ARG A 90 14.49 10.76 -2.31
CA ARG A 90 15.59 10.31 -1.44
C ARG A 90 16.30 9.05 -1.97
N ALA A 91 15.95 8.54 -3.16
CA ALA A 91 16.53 7.30 -3.69
C ALA A 91 18.06 7.29 -3.72
N LYS A 92 18.68 8.43 -4.08
CA LYS A 92 20.14 8.59 -4.17
C LYS A 92 20.88 8.39 -2.84
N ASN A 93 20.17 8.49 -1.70
CA ASN A 93 20.72 8.25 -0.37
C ASN A 93 20.92 6.76 -0.09
N PHE A 94 20.20 5.89 -0.80
CA PHE A 94 20.18 4.45 -0.58
C PHE A 94 20.72 3.64 -1.75
N ILE A 95 20.59 4.17 -2.97
CA ILE A 95 21.06 3.55 -4.21
C ILE A 95 22.17 4.43 -4.81
N SER A 96 23.25 3.79 -5.26
CA SER A 96 24.36 4.44 -5.95
C SER A 96 23.98 4.87 -7.37
N SER A 97 24.79 5.72 -8.00
CA SER A 97 24.59 6.12 -9.40
C SER A 97 24.66 4.95 -10.39
N LYS A 98 25.31 3.83 -10.01
CA LYS A 98 25.39 2.61 -10.81
C LYS A 98 24.18 1.67 -10.61
N GLY A 99 23.20 2.08 -9.80
CA GLY A 99 22.03 1.26 -9.48
C GLY A 99 22.24 0.26 -8.34
N TYR A 100 23.43 0.18 -7.74
CA TYR A 100 23.69 -0.74 -6.63
C TYR A 100 23.22 -0.17 -5.29
N PRO A 101 22.64 -1.00 -4.41
CA PRO A 101 22.26 -0.57 -3.07
C PRO A 101 23.50 -0.27 -2.24
N ARG A 102 23.50 0.86 -1.54
CA ARG A 102 24.66 1.38 -0.80
C ARG A 102 25.02 0.57 0.44
N TYR A 103 24.12 -0.29 0.93
CA TYR A 103 24.43 -1.20 2.03
C TYR A 103 25.24 -2.43 1.56
N CYS A 104 25.35 -2.66 0.25
CA CYS A 104 26.12 -3.75 -0.34
C CYS A 104 27.49 -3.29 -0.80
N THR A 105 28.42 -4.24 -0.84
CA THR A 105 29.70 -4.09 -1.52
C THR A 105 29.60 -4.71 -2.91
N ALA A 106 29.94 -3.92 -3.95
CA ALA A 106 29.98 -4.39 -5.32
C ALA A 106 31.41 -4.75 -5.72
N THR A 107 31.64 -6.01 -6.11
CA THR A 107 32.95 -6.51 -6.53
C THR A 107 32.88 -6.88 -8.00
N ALA A 108 33.73 -6.26 -8.83
CA ALA A 108 33.90 -6.64 -10.22
C ALA A 108 34.80 -7.87 -10.32
N LEU A 109 34.36 -8.88 -11.06
CA LEU A 109 35.14 -10.09 -11.37
C LEU A 109 35.95 -9.89 -12.66
N ALA A 110 36.90 -10.79 -12.91
CA ALA A 110 37.79 -10.73 -14.07
C ALA A 110 37.05 -10.83 -15.42
N ASP A 111 35.87 -11.44 -15.44
CA ASP A 111 35.00 -11.57 -16.62
C ASP A 111 34.10 -10.34 -16.85
N GLY A 112 34.23 -9.29 -16.02
CA GLY A 112 33.43 -8.07 -16.09
C GLY A 112 32.08 -8.15 -15.38
N THR A 113 31.71 -9.30 -14.80
CA THR A 113 30.50 -9.42 -13.99
C THR A 113 30.66 -8.71 -12.65
N VAL A 114 29.56 -8.22 -12.08
CA VAL A 114 29.55 -7.58 -10.76
C VAL A 114 28.75 -8.43 -9.79
N VAL A 115 29.40 -8.81 -8.68
CA VAL A 115 28.77 -9.54 -7.60
C VAL A 115 28.49 -8.58 -6.44
N LEU A 116 27.25 -8.61 -5.94
CA LEU A 116 26.86 -7.87 -4.75
C LEU A 116 27.02 -8.77 -3.52
N SER A 117 27.83 -8.31 -2.58
CA SER A 117 27.90 -8.87 -1.23
C SER A 117 27.07 -8.03 -0.28
N GLY A 118 26.45 -8.69 0.69
CA GLY A 118 25.71 -8.05 1.77
C GLY A 118 26.57 -7.11 2.65
N GLY A 119 25.93 -6.49 3.63
CA GLY A 119 26.57 -5.57 4.58
C GLY A 119 26.22 -5.89 6.03
N LEU A 120 26.73 -5.06 6.93
CA LEU A 120 26.40 -5.11 8.37
C LEU A 120 25.60 -3.87 8.76
N SER A 121 24.61 -4.04 9.64
CA SER A 121 23.96 -2.94 10.34
C SER A 121 24.93 -2.26 11.31
N ARG A 122 24.52 -1.11 11.88
CA ARG A 122 25.35 -0.41 12.88
C ARG A 122 25.64 -1.26 14.11
N ARG A 123 24.72 -2.16 14.50
CA ARG A 123 24.95 -3.12 15.60
C ARG A 123 25.58 -4.44 15.14
N GLY A 124 26.13 -4.50 13.93
CA GLY A 124 26.85 -5.67 13.41
C GLY A 124 25.95 -6.80 12.92
N LYS A 125 24.64 -6.56 12.70
CA LYS A 125 23.73 -7.58 12.19
C LYS A 125 23.90 -7.74 10.67
N PRO A 126 24.10 -8.97 10.15
CA PRO A 126 24.24 -9.15 8.71
C PRO A 126 22.94 -8.86 7.95
N ARG A 127 23.13 -8.34 6.72
CA ARG A 127 22.12 -8.13 5.67
C ARG A 127 22.64 -8.75 4.39
N GLY A 128 21.97 -9.77 3.87
CA GLY A 128 22.31 -10.37 2.58
C GLY A 128 22.04 -9.42 1.39
N PRO A 129 22.54 -9.76 0.20
CA PRO A 129 22.26 -8.97 -1.01
C PRO A 129 20.76 -9.00 -1.37
N PRO A 130 20.30 -8.15 -2.29
CA PRO A 130 18.88 -8.07 -2.63
C PRO A 130 18.30 -9.43 -3.06
N GLY A 131 17.14 -9.80 -2.51
CA GLY A 131 16.43 -11.04 -2.83
C GLY A 131 17.07 -12.32 -2.28
N SER A 132 18.12 -12.19 -1.46
CA SER A 132 18.81 -13.36 -0.87
C SER A 132 18.03 -14.05 0.24
N LYS A 133 16.99 -13.41 0.80
CA LYS A 133 16.17 -13.98 1.86
C LYS A 133 14.80 -14.37 1.33
N GLU A 134 14.51 -15.67 1.40
CA GLU A 134 13.20 -16.20 1.03
C GLU A 134 12.12 -15.84 2.07
N LEU A 135 10.94 -15.44 1.58
CA LEU A 135 9.78 -15.14 2.42
C LEU A 135 9.35 -16.32 3.30
N LYS A 136 9.35 -17.55 2.77
CA LYS A 136 9.02 -18.76 3.54
C LYS A 136 9.95 -18.92 4.75
N ARG A 137 11.26 -18.72 4.56
CA ARG A 137 12.26 -18.75 5.64
C ARG A 137 12.07 -17.60 6.62
N ALA A 138 11.74 -16.40 6.13
CA ALA A 138 11.41 -15.25 6.98
C ALA A 138 10.19 -15.52 7.87
N LEU A 139 9.22 -16.28 7.36
CA LEU A 139 8.01 -16.71 8.06
C LEU A 139 8.17 -18.06 8.78
N LYS A 140 9.38 -18.38 9.25
CA LYS A 140 9.68 -19.56 10.08
C LYS A 140 9.24 -20.90 9.45
N GLY A 141 9.28 -20.99 8.11
CA GLY A 141 8.92 -22.21 7.39
C GLY A 141 7.42 -22.36 7.11
N CYS A 142 6.62 -21.30 7.23
CA CYS A 142 5.20 -21.33 6.91
C CYS A 142 4.92 -21.89 5.50
N ASP A 143 4.07 -22.91 5.44
CA ASP A 143 3.73 -23.65 4.22
C ASP A 143 2.30 -23.39 3.70
N ASP A 144 1.59 -22.38 4.23
CA ASP A 144 0.28 -21.98 3.70
C ASP A 144 0.49 -21.08 2.45
N PRO A 145 0.29 -21.60 1.22
CA PRO A 145 0.58 -20.84 0.00
C PRO A 145 -0.34 -19.61 -0.14
N LEU A 146 -1.55 -19.66 0.42
CA LEU A 146 -2.50 -18.55 0.36
C LEU A 146 -2.07 -17.41 1.30
N PHE A 147 -1.48 -17.75 2.45
CA PHE A 147 -0.90 -16.76 3.34
C PHE A 147 0.35 -16.12 2.73
N LEU A 148 1.25 -16.94 2.17
CA LEU A 148 2.44 -16.45 1.49
C LEU A 148 2.08 -15.48 0.35
N ASP A 149 1.08 -15.83 -0.46
CA ASP A 149 0.56 -14.97 -1.51
C ASP A 149 -0.03 -13.66 -0.94
N PHE A 150 -0.86 -13.76 0.11
CA PHE A 150 -1.43 -12.58 0.76
C PHE A 150 -0.35 -11.60 1.25
N ILE A 151 0.69 -12.11 1.93
CA ILE A 151 1.81 -11.29 2.42
C ILE A 151 2.59 -10.68 1.26
N LYS A 152 2.89 -11.44 0.20
CA LYS A 152 3.56 -10.89 -1.00
C LYS A 152 2.79 -9.72 -1.60
N ARG A 153 1.46 -9.85 -1.73
CA ARG A 153 0.62 -8.80 -2.31
C ARG A 153 0.46 -7.57 -1.42
N CYS A 154 0.60 -7.72 -0.09
CA CYS A 154 0.71 -6.59 0.84
C CYS A 154 2.07 -5.89 0.77
N LEU A 155 3.14 -6.64 0.50
CA LEU A 155 4.52 -6.14 0.49
C LEU A 155 5.02 -5.79 -0.92
N GLU A 156 4.11 -5.50 -1.84
CA GLU A 156 4.47 -5.08 -3.19
C GLU A 156 5.18 -3.72 -3.17
N TRP A 157 6.22 -3.57 -4.00
CA TRP A 157 7.03 -2.34 -4.04
C TRP A 157 6.23 -1.16 -4.59
N ASP A 158 5.55 -1.34 -5.72
CA ASP A 158 4.74 -0.29 -6.34
C ASP A 158 3.41 -0.15 -5.56
N PRO A 159 3.16 0.99 -4.88
CA PRO A 159 1.95 1.19 -4.11
C PRO A 159 0.67 1.13 -4.97
N ASP A 160 0.76 1.39 -6.28
CA ASP A 160 -0.39 1.36 -7.19
C ASP A 160 -0.88 -0.07 -7.48
N VAL A 161 0.01 -1.07 -7.38
CA VAL A 161 -0.32 -2.49 -7.60
C VAL A 161 -0.41 -3.29 -6.30
N ARG A 162 -0.06 -2.68 -5.17
CA ARG A 162 -0.21 -3.26 -3.83
C ARG A 162 -1.68 -3.54 -3.53
N MET A 163 -1.94 -4.68 -2.89
CA MET A 163 -3.30 -5.12 -2.58
C MET A 163 -4.05 -4.09 -1.74
N THR A 164 -5.28 -3.76 -2.13
CA THR A 164 -6.17 -2.88 -1.38
C THR A 164 -6.95 -3.65 -0.31
N PRO A 165 -7.52 -2.98 0.71
CA PRO A 165 -8.35 -3.64 1.73
C PRO A 165 -9.54 -4.41 1.14
N ALA A 166 -10.21 -3.83 0.13
CA ALA A 166 -11.32 -4.48 -0.54
C ALA A 166 -10.88 -5.75 -1.29
N ALA A 167 -9.70 -5.72 -1.93
CA ALA A 167 -9.13 -6.90 -2.57
C ALA A 167 -8.67 -7.96 -1.54
N ALA A 168 -8.10 -7.52 -0.41
CA ALA A 168 -7.70 -8.38 0.70
C ALA A 168 -8.88 -9.16 1.28
N LEU A 169 -10.02 -8.52 1.55
CA LEU A 169 -11.24 -9.19 2.03
C LEU A 169 -11.78 -10.25 1.06
N ARG A 170 -11.50 -10.10 -0.25
CA ARG A 170 -11.86 -11.09 -1.28
C ARG A 170 -10.78 -12.14 -1.52
N HIS A 171 -9.61 -12.02 -0.89
CA HIS A 171 -8.50 -12.95 -1.05
C HIS A 171 -8.87 -14.34 -0.54
N ALA A 172 -8.42 -15.38 -1.23
CA ALA A 172 -8.74 -16.77 -0.89
C ALA A 172 -8.34 -17.14 0.56
N TRP A 173 -7.21 -16.59 1.04
CA TRP A 173 -6.76 -16.77 2.42
C TRP A 173 -7.79 -16.32 3.46
N LEU A 174 -8.39 -15.12 3.28
CA LEU A 174 -9.41 -14.60 4.20
C LEU A 174 -10.80 -15.19 3.92
N ARG A 175 -11.19 -15.37 2.66
CA ARG A 175 -12.49 -15.98 2.31
C ARG A 175 -12.68 -17.39 2.85
N ARG A 176 -11.60 -18.16 2.99
CA ARG A 176 -11.65 -19.49 3.61
C ARG A 176 -11.91 -19.42 5.12
N ARG A 177 -11.57 -18.31 5.77
CA ARG A 177 -11.52 -18.17 7.23
C ARG A 177 -12.59 -17.22 7.80
N LEU A 178 -13.23 -16.41 6.96
CA LEU A 178 -14.31 -15.49 7.36
C LEU A 178 -15.68 -16.12 7.08
N PRO A 179 -16.67 -15.95 7.98
CA PRO A 179 -18.07 -16.26 7.68
C PRO A 179 -18.50 -15.53 6.40
N ARG A 180 -19.35 -16.16 5.57
CA ARG A 180 -19.92 -15.47 4.41
C ARG A 180 -20.67 -14.23 4.92
N PRO A 181 -20.46 -13.04 4.34
CA PRO A 181 -21.33 -11.91 4.64
C PRO A 181 -22.79 -12.31 4.35
N PRO A 182 -23.78 -11.82 5.12
CA PRO A 182 -25.19 -12.04 4.83
C PRO A 182 -25.46 -11.65 3.38
N GLN A 183 -26.00 -12.56 2.58
CA GLN A 183 -26.39 -12.25 1.20
C GLN A 183 -27.48 -11.18 1.24
N GLU A 184 -27.25 -10.05 0.59
CA GLU A 184 -28.36 -9.16 0.22
C GLU A 184 -29.35 -10.00 -0.60
N LYS A 185 -30.58 -10.12 -0.11
CA LYS A 185 -31.63 -10.86 -0.79
C LYS A 185 -31.88 -10.17 -2.13
N SER A 186 -31.41 -10.74 -3.22
CA SER A 186 -31.92 -10.38 -4.55
C SER A 186 -33.39 -10.78 -4.59
N GLU A 187 -34.28 -9.80 -4.77
CA GLU A 187 -35.70 -10.06 -4.98
C GLU A 187 -35.90 -11.07 -6.13
N PRO A 188 -36.82 -12.04 -6.00
CA PRO A 188 -37.07 -12.98 -7.06
C PRO A 188 -37.74 -12.27 -8.24
N THR A 189 -37.01 -12.15 -9.35
CA THR A 189 -37.57 -11.78 -10.65
C THR A 189 -38.64 -12.82 -11.03
N ARG A 190 -39.90 -12.39 -11.00
CA ARG A 190 -41.05 -13.18 -11.46
C ARG A 190 -40.90 -13.47 -12.96
N THR A 191 -40.74 -14.74 -13.31
CA THR A 191 -40.97 -15.23 -14.67
C THR A 191 -42.48 -15.31 -14.95
N PRO A 192 -43.00 -14.79 -16.08
CA PRO A 192 -44.35 -15.09 -16.50
C PRO A 192 -44.34 -16.33 -17.40
N THR A 193 -44.80 -17.46 -16.86
CA THR A 193 -45.18 -18.65 -17.62
C THR A 193 -46.67 -18.55 -17.97
N GLY A 194 -47.01 -18.63 -19.26
CA GLY A 194 -48.41 -18.73 -19.70
C GLY A 194 -48.62 -18.45 -21.18
N LEU A 195 -48.41 -19.47 -22.02
CA LEU A 195 -48.96 -19.50 -23.38
C LEU A 195 -50.50 -19.59 -23.30
N ARG A 196 -51.19 -18.67 -23.97
CA ARG A 196 -52.56 -18.87 -24.44
C ARG A 196 -52.74 -18.25 -25.84
N THR A 197 -53.43 -19.01 -26.66
CA THR A 197 -53.70 -18.91 -28.12
C THR A 197 -54.29 -17.58 -28.62
N PRO A 198 -54.17 -17.28 -29.94
CA PRO A 198 -54.46 -15.97 -30.50
C PRO A 198 -55.94 -15.78 -30.86
N LYS A 199 -56.46 -14.56 -30.66
CA LYS A 199 -57.57 -14.01 -31.44
C LYS A 199 -57.30 -12.55 -31.76
N SER A 200 -57.48 -12.23 -33.03
CA SER A 200 -57.24 -10.96 -33.71
C SER A 200 -58.11 -9.81 -33.18
N ASN A 201 -57.57 -8.58 -33.14
CA ASN A 201 -58.03 -7.46 -33.98
C ASN A 201 -57.17 -6.20 -33.76
N THR A 202 -56.67 -5.70 -34.89
CA THR A 202 -56.34 -4.34 -35.35
C THR A 202 -56.55 -3.15 -34.39
N LEU A 203 -55.54 -2.28 -34.25
CA LEU A 203 -55.52 -0.85 -34.70
C LEU A 203 -54.33 -0.05 -34.10
N LEU A 204 -53.48 0.46 -35.02
CA LEU A 204 -52.86 1.80 -35.14
C LEU A 204 -52.08 2.50 -34.00
N SER A 205 -51.03 3.22 -34.47
CA SER A 205 -50.36 4.42 -33.93
C SER A 205 -49.23 4.18 -32.90
N SER A 206 -47.94 4.30 -33.25
CA SER A 206 -47.13 5.46 -33.69
C SER A 206 -46.52 6.31 -32.56
N ASN A 207 -45.24 6.62 -32.77
CA ASN A 207 -44.38 7.64 -32.15
C ASN A 207 -43.73 7.41 -30.76
N SER A 208 -42.43 7.09 -30.82
CA SER A 208 -41.33 8.02 -30.52
C SER A 208 -41.58 9.09 -29.46
N ASN A 209 -40.77 9.12 -28.40
CA ASN A 209 -39.86 10.25 -28.19
C ASN A 209 -38.80 9.98 -27.12
N LYS A 210 -37.55 10.24 -27.53
CA LYS A 210 -36.39 10.50 -26.67
C LYS A 210 -36.65 11.76 -25.85
N VAL A 211 -36.22 11.77 -24.58
CA VAL A 211 -35.86 13.03 -23.89
C VAL A 211 -34.54 12.82 -23.15
N ARG A 212 -33.58 13.68 -23.50
CA ARG A 212 -32.29 13.95 -22.87
C ARG A 212 -32.39 15.38 -22.34
N VAL A 213 -32.06 15.64 -21.08
CA VAL A 213 -31.67 16.96 -20.54
C VAL A 213 -30.72 16.67 -19.37
N GLN A 214 -29.40 16.93 -19.44
CA GLN A 214 -28.65 18.19 -19.34
C GLN A 214 -28.61 18.86 -17.96
N LEU A 215 -27.36 19.14 -17.58
CA LEU A 215 -26.83 19.76 -16.36
C LEU A 215 -27.25 21.23 -16.18
N SER A 216 -27.21 21.68 -14.93
CA SER A 216 -26.98 23.09 -14.58
C SER A 216 -26.15 23.21 -13.31
N ASP A 217 -25.08 23.99 -13.41
CA ASP A 217 -24.22 24.54 -12.35
C ASP A 217 -24.97 25.58 -11.49
N GLU A 218 -24.59 25.71 -10.22
CA GLU A 218 -24.58 27.00 -9.52
C GLU A 218 -23.35 27.16 -8.60
N ARG A 219 -22.67 28.31 -8.76
CA ARG A 219 -21.72 28.96 -7.83
C ARG A 219 -22.54 29.57 -6.67
N SER A 220 -22.07 30.01 -5.49
CA SER A 220 -20.84 30.63 -5.00
C SER A 220 -21.05 30.89 -3.50
N ALA A 221 -20.02 30.89 -2.65
CA ALA A 221 -19.93 31.81 -1.48
C ALA A 221 -18.54 31.78 -0.84
N THR A 222 -17.90 32.95 -0.81
CA THR A 222 -16.59 33.25 -0.23
C THR A 222 -16.80 33.93 1.14
N LEU A 223 -16.02 33.59 2.16
CA LEU A 223 -15.92 34.38 3.39
C LEU A 223 -14.45 34.63 3.75
N HIS A 224 -14.11 35.93 3.83
CA HIS A 224 -12.86 36.47 4.36
C HIS A 224 -12.94 36.59 5.89
N SER A 225 -11.81 36.45 6.57
CA SER A 225 -11.58 37.11 7.87
C SER A 225 -10.11 37.51 7.99
N GLN A 226 -9.88 38.78 8.34
CA GLN A 226 -8.58 39.40 8.59
C GLN A 226 -8.45 39.82 10.07
N HIS A 227 -7.20 40.11 10.45
CA HIS A 227 -6.66 40.69 11.70
C HIS A 227 -6.43 39.67 12.84
N SER A 228 -5.25 39.58 13.46
CA SER A 228 -4.45 40.69 14.00
C SER A 228 -2.97 40.33 14.18
N THR A 229 -2.09 41.29 13.94
CA THR A 229 -0.66 41.30 14.25
C THR A 229 -0.39 41.49 15.75
N HIS A 230 0.49 40.69 16.35
CA HIS A 230 1.17 41.07 17.59
C HIS A 230 2.63 40.63 17.56
N SER A 231 3.51 41.62 17.54
CA SER A 231 4.97 41.51 17.67
C SER A 231 5.36 41.42 19.15
N GLY A 232 6.05 40.34 19.54
CA GLY A 232 6.69 40.19 20.85
C GLY A 232 8.21 40.11 20.71
N LYS A 233 8.92 41.13 21.17
CA LYS A 233 10.38 41.18 21.28
C LYS A 233 10.83 40.29 22.45
N LEU A 234 11.88 39.48 22.24
CA LEU A 234 12.65 38.82 23.29
C LEU A 234 13.86 39.71 23.69
N PRO A 235 14.17 39.89 24.98
CA PRO A 235 15.44 40.47 25.45
C PRO A 235 16.51 39.38 25.70
N PRO A 236 17.78 39.76 25.92
CA PRO A 236 18.94 38.95 25.53
C PRO A 236 19.49 38.02 26.63
N VAL A 237 20.42 37.19 26.17
CA VAL A 237 21.21 36.16 26.84
C VAL A 237 22.05 36.69 28.00
N THR A 238 22.06 35.94 29.09
CA THR A 238 23.21 35.71 29.98
C THR A 238 23.27 34.22 30.31
#